data_AF-R6I8T5-F1
#
_entry.id   AF-R6I8T5-F1
#
_cell.length_a   1.000
_cell.length_b   1.000
_cell.length_c   1.000
_cell.angle_alpha   90.00
_cell.angle_beta   90.00
_cell.angle_gamma   90.00
#
_symmetry.space_group_name_H-M   'P 1'
#
loop_
_entity.id
_entity.type
_entity.pdbx_description
1 polymer ?
#
loop_
_entity_poly.entity_id
_entity_poly.type
_entity_poly.pdbx_seq_one_letter_code
_entity_poly.pdbx_strand_id
1 'polypeptide(L)' 'MLYVVLVTFAAGMATEYFLGNRWIGFFAVGVPACLYFFYLDYQKRAAAKKEEEEKRAKRKERKQQHK' A
#
# COMPACT_ATOMS: atom_id res chain seq x y z
N MET A 1 -10.65 -1.08 -0.15
CA MET A 1 -10.18 0.31 0.05
C MET A 1 -11.16 1.14 0.87
N LEU A 2 -12.43 1.32 0.44
CA LEU A 2 -13.44 2.12 1.18
C LEU A 2 -13.73 1.66 2.62
N TYR A 3 -13.79 0.35 2.87
CA TYR A 3 -14.00 -0.19 4.23
C TYR A 3 -12.87 0.16 5.20
N VAL A 4 -11.63 0.14 4.72
CA VAL A 4 -10.46 0.51 5.54
C VAL A 4 -10.58 1.97 5.94
N VAL A 5 -10.92 2.85 4.98
CA VAL A 5 -11.11 4.28 5.22
C VAL A 5 -12.24 4.57 6.21
N LEU A 6 -13.37 3.87 6.11
CA LEU A 6 -14.48 4.04 7.06
C LEU A 6 -14.11 3.56 8.47
N VAL A 7 -13.40 2.44 8.59
CA VAL A 7 -12.97 1.91 9.90
C VAL A 7 -11.91 2.81 10.53
N THR A 8 -10.93 3.33 9.78
CA THR A 8 -9.97 4.30 10.35
C THR A 8 -10.62 5.64 10.66
N PHE A 9 -11.58 6.10 9.85
CA PHE A 9 -12.28 7.35 10.13
C PHE A 9 -13.17 7.22 11.39
N ALA A 10 -13.93 6.14 11.51
CA ALA A 10 -14.75 5.88 12.69
C ALA A 10 -13.88 5.62 13.94
N ALA A 11 -12.78 4.88 13.79
CA ALA A 11 -11.86 4.63 14.90
C ALA A 11 -11.16 5.92 15.34
N GLY A 12 -10.69 6.76 14.41
CA GLY A 12 -10.05 8.04 14.71
C GLY A 12 -10.98 9.02 15.39
N MET A 13 -12.21 9.16 14.89
CA MET A 13 -13.25 9.95 15.54
C MET A 13 -13.58 9.39 16.92
N ALA A 14 -13.72 8.07 17.06
CA ALA A 14 -14.01 7.42 18.34
C ALA A 14 -12.87 7.63 19.37
N THR A 15 -11.59 7.53 18.98
CA THR A 15 -10.47 7.80 19.89
C THR A 15 -10.34 9.28 20.24
N GLU A 16 -10.69 10.20 19.34
CA GLU A 16 -10.78 11.63 19.68
C GLU A 16 -11.86 11.90 20.73
N TYR A 17 -13.03 11.27 20.58
CA TYR A 17 -14.13 11.39 21.55
C TYR A 17 -13.83 10.72 22.89
N PHE A 18 -13.10 9.60 22.91
CA PHE A 18 -12.83 8.84 24.14
C PHE A 18 -11.67 9.42 24.98
N LEU A 19 -10.65 9.99 24.34
CA LEU A 19 -9.49 10.54 25.04
C LEU A 19 -9.52 12.07 25.18
N GLY A 20 -10.48 12.76 24.56
CA GLY A 20 -10.62 14.21 24.64
C GLY A 20 -9.43 15.00 24.05
N ASN A 21 -8.52 14.32 23.35
CA ASN A 21 -7.27 14.87 22.87
C ASN A 21 -7.14 14.69 21.36
N ARG A 22 -7.41 15.77 20.61
CA ARG A 22 -7.35 15.89 19.14
C ARG A 22 -6.06 15.33 18.53
N TRP A 23 -4.96 15.40 19.26
CA TRP A 23 -3.64 14.93 18.80
C TRP A 23 -3.56 13.41 18.62
N ILE A 24 -4.32 12.63 19.39
CA ILE A 24 -4.28 11.15 19.32
C ILE A 24 -5.03 10.63 18.09
N GLY A 25 -6.10 11.31 17.67
CA GLY A 25 -6.77 11.02 16.40
C GLY A 25 -5.82 11.13 15.20
N PHE A 26 -4.91 12.11 15.23
CA PHE A 26 -3.93 12.30 14.17
C PHE A 26 -2.90 11.17 14.10
N PHE A 27 -2.47 10.62 15.24
CA PHE A 27 -1.60 9.44 15.26
C PHE A 27 -2.36 8.16 14.89
N ALA A 28 -3.59 8.00 15.37
CA ALA A 28 -4.43 6.82 15.10
C ALA A 28 -4.86 6.72 13.63
N VAL A 29 -5.02 7.84 12.93
CA VAL A 29 -5.35 7.87 11.50
C VAL A 29 -4.09 8.01 10.63
N GLY A 30 -3.14 8.84 11.05
CA GLY A 30 -1.91 9.12 10.31
C GLY A 30 -0.96 7.92 10.22
N VAL A 31 -0.74 7.20 11.31
CA VAL A 31 0.18 6.04 11.31
C VAL A 31 -0.34 4.90 10.42
N PRO A 32 -1.62 4.49 10.50
CA PRO A 32 -2.15 3.48 9.59
C PRO A 32 -2.22 3.96 8.13
N ALA A 33 -2.51 5.24 7.87
CA ALA A 33 -2.51 5.79 6.52
C ALA A 33 -1.10 5.77 5.90
N CYS A 34 -0.07 6.15 6.67
CA CYS A 34 1.32 6.09 6.23
C CYS A 34 1.76 4.65 5.94
N LEU A 35 1.48 3.72 6.84
CA LEU A 35 1.79 2.28 6.65
C LEU A 35 1.07 1.73 5.41
N TYR A 36 -0.19 2.09 5.20
CA TYR A 36 -0.97 1.62 4.05
C TYR A 36 -0.47 2.21 2.73
N PHE A 37 -0.08 3.49 2.73
CA PHE A 37 0.54 4.14 1.58
C PHE A 37 1.87 3.48 1.20
N PHE A 38 2.73 3.19 2.19
CA PHE A 38 3.97 2.44 1.97
C PHE A 38 3.72 1.02 1.47
N TYR A 39 2.69 0.34 1.98
CA TYR A 39 2.32 -1.00 1.51
C TYR A 39 1.88 -0.99 0.04
N LEU A 40 1.05 -0.01 -0.36
CA LEU A 40 0.65 0.18 -1.75
C LEU A 40 1.83 0.56 -2.65
N ASP A 41 2.72 1.44 -2.19
CA ASP A 41 3.93 1.82 -2.94
C ASP A 41 4.86 0.61 -3.13
N TYR A 42 5.03 -0.20 -2.09
CA TYR A 42 5.78 -1.45 -2.16
C TYR A 42 5.18 -2.43 -3.17
N GLN A 43 3.85 -2.59 -3.17
CA GLN A 43 3.18 -3.48 -4.11
C GLN A 43 3.34 -3.02 -5.57
N LYS A 44 3.27 -1.70 -5.82
CA LYS A 44 3.53 -1.12 -7.14
C LYS A 44 4.95 -1.39 -7.64
N ARG A 45 5.95 -1.25 -6.76
CA ARG A 45 7.35 -1.57 -7.09
C ARG A 45 7.58 -3.07 -7.30
N ALA A 46 6.91 -3.92 -6.51
CA ALA A 46 6.98 -5.36 -6.68
C ALA A 46 6.33 -5.83 -7.99
N ALA A 47 5.20 -5.23 -8.38
CA ALA A 47 4.54 -5.49 -9.66
C ALA A 47 5.41 -5.05 -10.85
N ALA A 48 6.02 -3.87 -10.77
CA ALA A 48 6.92 -3.35 -11.80
C ALA A 48 8.16 -4.24 -12.00
N LYS A 49 8.75 -4.75 -10.91
CA LYS A 49 9.89 -5.70 -10.99
C LYS A 49 9.50 -7.02 -11.64
N LYS A 50 8.34 -7.58 -11.30
CA LYS A 50 7.84 -8.82 -11.92
C LYS A 50 7.59 -8.66 -13.41
N GLU A 51 7.02 -7.54 -13.83
CA GLU A 51 6.77 -7.28 -15.26
C GLU A 51 8.07 -7.11 -16.05
N GLU A 52 9.10 -6.48 -15.45
CA GLU A 52 10.41 -6.35 -16.08
C GLU A 52 11.14 -7.71 -16.20
N GLU A 53 11.05 -8.56 -15.18
CA GLU A 53 11.58 -9.93 -15.20
C GLU A 53 10.91 -10.80 -16.27
N GLU A 54 9.57 -10.73 -16.39
CA GLU A 54 8.84 -11.49 -17.41
C GLU A 54 9.20 -11.03 -18.83
N LYS A 55 9.35 -9.71 -19.04
CA LYS A 55 9.82 -9.17 -20.33
C LYS A 55 11.25 -9.61 -20.66
N ARG A 56 12.14 -9.71 -19.66
CA ARG A 56 13.50 -10.24 -19.84
C ARG A 56 13.49 -11.74 -20.13
N ALA A 57 12.63 -12.52 -19.47
CA ALA A 57 12.46 -13.96 -19.73
C ALA A 57 11.97 -14.21 -21.17
N LYS A 58 10.89 -13.54 -21.59
CA LYS A 58 10.38 -13.62 -22.98
C LYS A 58 11.39 -13.15 -24.04
N ARG A 59 12.26 -12.19 -23.72
CA ARG A 59 13.37 -11.79 -24.63
C ARG A 59 14.45 -12.87 -24.72
N LYS A 60 14.76 -13.57 -23.64
CA LYS A 60 15.74 -14.68 -23.64
C LYS A 60 15.19 -15.89 -24.40
N GLU A 61 13.94 -16.27 -24.17
CA GLU A 61 13.30 -17.38 -24.90
C GLU A 61 13.24 -17.13 -26.41
N ARG A 62 12.86 -15.94 -26.86
CA ARG A 62 12.87 -15.60 -28.30
C ARG A 62 14.26 -15.65 -28.93
N LYS A 63 15.31 -15.29 -28.19
CA LYS A 63 16.70 -15.39 -28.66
C LYS A 63 17.20 -16.84 -28.69
N GLN A 64 16.62 -17.71 -27.87
CA GLN A 64 16.99 -19.11 -27.77
C GLN A 64 16.25 -20.00 -28.78
N GLN A 65 15.04 -19.60 -29.20
CA GLN A 65 14.30 -20.25 -30.30
C GLN A 65 14.79 -19.88 -31.71
N HIS A 66 15.61 -18.83 -31.83
CA HIS A 66 16.13 -18.36 -33.12
C HIS A 66 17.60 -18.76 -33.36
N LYS A 67 18.07 -19.78 -32.63
CA LYS A 67 19.42 -20.34 -32.67
C LYS A 67 19.33 -21.84 -32.92
#